data_AF-A0A7C3CML2-F1
#
_entry.id   AF-A0A7C3CML2-F1
#
_cell.length_a   1.000
_cell.length_b   1.000
_cell.length_c   1.000
_cell.angle_alpha   90.00
_cell.angle_beta   90.00
_cell.angle_gamma   90.00
#
_symmetry.space_group_name_H-M   'P 1'
#
loop_
_entity.id
_entity.type
_entity.pdbx_description
1 polymer ?
#
loop_
_entity_poly.entity_id
_entity_poly.type
_entity_poly.pdbx_seq_one_letter_code
_entity_poly.pdbx_strand_id
1 'polypeptide(L)' 'MSSEDKAIFNRVKNVNFIEVENAGGFIGHAYFRKNPAVLSDISLVIQNSSKPGTKGRPLIKKFGNFWLLKKNYPF' A
#
# COMPACT_ATOMS: atom_id res chain seq x y z
N MET A 1 7.46 -14.61 -3.64
CA MET A 1 6.05 -15.02 -3.49
C MET A 1 5.78 -16.10 -4.53
N SER A 2 5.31 -17.27 -4.10
CA SER A 2 5.04 -18.39 -5.00
C SER A 2 3.80 -18.13 -5.86
N SER A 3 3.53 -19.02 -6.82
CA SER A 3 2.31 -18.96 -7.63
C SER A 3 1.06 -19.29 -6.80
N GLU A 4 1.23 -20.16 -5.81
CA GLU A 4 0.19 -20.61 -4.87
C GLU A 4 -0.22 -19.46 -3.94
N ASP A 5 0.75 -18.72 -3.41
CA ASP A 5 0.50 -17.52 -2.60
C ASP A 5 -0.32 -16.49 -3.40
N LYS A 6 0.08 -16.24 -4.65
CA LYS A 6 -0.63 -15.30 -5.55
C LYS A 6 -2.08 -15.75 -5.79
N ALA A 7 -2.31 -17.05 -5.95
CA ALA A 7 -3.66 -17.59 -6.14
C ALA A 7 -4.53 -17.41 -4.90
N ILE A 8 -3.99 -17.61 -3.69
CA ILE A 8 -4.69 -17.38 -2.43
C ILE A 8 -5.02 -15.89 -2.29
N PHE A 9 -4.05 -15.00 -2.49
CA PHE A 9 -4.30 -13.56 -2.34
C PHE A 9 -5.26 -12.99 -3.39
N ASN A 10 -5.28 -13.54 -4.60
CA ASN A 10 -6.27 -13.18 -5.64
C ASN A 10 -7.71 -13.51 -5.23
N ARG A 11 -7.93 -14.49 -4.34
CA ARG A 11 -9.27 -14.82 -3.81
C ARG A 11 -9.70 -13.85 -2.70
N VAL A 12 -8.76 -13.19 -2.03
CA VAL A 12 -9.04 -12.21 -0.97
C VAL A 12 -9.38 -10.86 -1.59
N LYS A 13 -10.67 -10.58 -1.78
CA LYS A 13 -11.12 -9.34 -2.45
C LYS A 13 -11.33 -8.15 -1.51
N ASN A 14 -11.33 -8.39 -0.20
CA ASN A 14 -11.60 -7.38 0.83
C ASN A 14 -10.34 -6.80 1.49
N VAL A 15 -9.16 -7.31 1.16
CA VAL A 15 -7.87 -6.82 1.67
C VAL A 15 -7.06 -6.27 0.51
N ASN A 16 -6.40 -5.13 0.73
CA ASN A 16 -5.43 -4.56 -0.21
C ASN A 16 -4.03 -4.65 0.40
N PHE A 17 -3.06 -5.14 -0.36
CA PHE A 17 -1.65 -5.22 0.04
C PHE A 17 -0.88 -4.06 -0.58
N ILE A 18 -0.08 -3.37 0.23
CA ILE A 18 0.65 -2.17 -0.20
C ILE A 18 2.13 -2.41 0.02
N GLU A 19 2.86 -2.46 -1.09
CA GLU A 19 4.31 -2.46 -1.13
C GLU A 19 4.79 -1.02 -1.05
N VAL A 20 5.65 -0.72 -0.07
CA VAL A 20 6.18 0.63 0.15
C VAL A 20 7.58 0.70 -0.44
N GLU A 21 7.77 1.57 -1.43
CA GLU A 21 9.07 1.85 -1.99
C GLU A 21 9.94 2.58 -0.95
N ASN A 22 11.18 2.11 -0.75
CA ASN A 22 12.08 2.63 0.29
C ASN A 22 11.47 2.63 1.70
N ALA A 23 10.79 1.55 2.09
CA ALA A 23 10.20 1.37 3.43
C ALA A 23 11.20 1.54 4.60
N GLY A 24 12.50 1.55 4.32
CA GLY A 24 13.58 1.48 5.32
C GLY A 24 13.98 0.03 5.60
N GLY A 25 15.02 -0.15 6.42
CA GLY A 25 15.48 -1.48 6.81
C GLY A 25 14.43 -2.26 7.62
N PHE A 26 14.63 -3.57 7.74
CA PHE A 26 13.74 -4.55 8.38
C PHE A 26 13.39 -4.29 9.87
N ILE A 27 13.96 -3.27 10.52
CA ILE A 27 13.84 -3.08 11.97
C ILE A 27 12.54 -2.33 12.30
N GLY A 28 11.48 -3.11 12.46
CA GLY A 28 10.28 -2.75 13.20
C GLY A 28 9.11 -2.22 12.36
N HIS A 29 7.92 -2.73 12.64
CA HIS A 29 6.66 -2.27 12.04
C HIS A 29 6.31 -0.81 12.35
N ALA A 30 7.04 -0.14 13.25
CA ALA A 30 6.78 1.26 13.60
C ALA A 30 7.23 2.28 12.54
N TYR A 31 7.89 1.84 11.45
CA TYR A 31 8.42 2.72 10.40
C TYR A 31 7.36 3.62 9.75
N PHE A 32 6.09 3.21 9.72
CA PHE A 32 4.99 4.01 9.17
C PHE A 32 4.84 5.37 9.87
N ARG A 33 5.29 5.49 11.13
CA ARG A 33 5.28 6.76 11.86
C ARG A 33 6.32 7.76 11.35
N LYS A 34 7.39 7.27 10.72
CA LYS A 34 8.53 8.06 10.23
C LYS A 34 8.56 8.18 8.70
N ASN A 35 7.77 7.36 8.00
CA ASN A 35 7.64 7.44 6.55
C ASN A 35 6.44 8.34 6.18
N PRO A 36 6.67 9.57 5.69
CA PRO A 36 5.60 10.54 5.42
C PRO A 36 4.64 10.05 4.33
N ALA A 37 5.13 9.28 3.36
CA ALA A 37 4.32 8.72 2.29
C ALA A 37 3.29 7.71 2.85
N VAL A 38 3.72 6.83 3.76
CA VAL A 38 2.84 5.85 4.42
C VAL A 38 1.85 6.53 5.36
N LEU A 39 2.30 7.52 6.13
CA LEU A 39 1.42 8.24 7.05
C LEU A 39 0.32 9.01 6.31
N SER A 40 0.67 9.68 5.21
CA SER A 40 -0.29 10.36 4.33
C SER A 40 -1.31 9.38 3.76
N ASP A 41 -0.84 8.24 3.27
CA ASP A 41 -1.71 7.19 2.72
C ASP A 41 -2.71 6.63 3.74
N ILE A 42 -2.28 6.38 4.99
CA ILE A 42 -3.16 6.00 6.10
C ILE A 42 -4.20 7.09 6.38
N SER A 43 -3.77 8.35 6.39
CA SER A 43 -4.64 9.50 6.68
C SER A 43 -5.76 9.63 5.63
N LEU A 44 -5.43 9.44 4.35
CA LEU A 44 -6.40 9.47 3.25
C LEU A 44 -7.42 8.33 3.33
N VAL A 45 -7.03 7.14 3.82
CA VAL A 45 -7.97 6.05 4.08
C VAL A 45 -8.93 6.40 5.21
N ILE A 46 -8.42 6.93 6.32
CA ILE A 46 -9.24 7.24 7.51
C ILE A 46 -10.22 8.38 7.21
N GLN A 47 -9.74 9.45 6.58
CA GLN A 47 -10.54 10.66 6.35
C GLN A 47 -11.58 10.46 5.23
N ASN A 48 -11.17 9.82 4.14
CA ASN A 48 -11.94 9.86 2.89
C ASN A 48 -12.42 8.48 2.43
N SER A 49 -12.03 7.40 3.13
CA SER A 49 -12.25 6.02 2.65
C SER A 49 -11.75 5.80 1.21
N SER A 50 -10.70 6.53 0.81
CA SER A 50 -10.20 6.51 -0.56
C SER A 50 -9.69 5.12 -0.94
N LYS A 51 -10.21 4.58 -2.04
CA LYS A 51 -9.75 3.30 -2.59
C LYS A 51 -8.38 3.46 -3.26
N PRO A 52 -7.50 2.45 -3.18
CA PRO A 52 -6.21 2.51 -3.88
C PRO A 52 -6.41 2.62 -5.39
N GLY A 53 -5.55 3.40 -6.05
CA GLY A 53 -5.59 3.68 -7.49
C GLY A 53 -6.55 4.80 -7.90
N THR A 54 -7.26 5.42 -6.95
CA THR A 54 -8.10 6.60 -7.23
C THR A 54 -7.28 7.88 -7.19
N LYS A 55 -7.83 8.99 -7.71
CA LYS A 55 -7.18 10.32 -7.62
C LYS A 55 -6.82 10.70 -6.17
N GLY A 56 -7.66 10.33 -5.20
CA GLY A 56 -7.42 10.61 -3.77
C GLY A 56 -6.48 9.63 -3.08
N ARG A 57 -6.02 8.57 -3.77
CA ARG A 57 -5.05 7.59 -3.25
C ARG A 57 -4.33 6.88 -4.41
N PRO A 58 -3.46 7.58 -5.16
CA PRO A 58 -2.96 7.15 -6.47
C PRO A 58 -1.84 6.10 -6.39
N LEU A 59 -2.12 4.98 -5.70
CA LEU A 59 -1.23 3.83 -5.65
C LEU A 59 -1.17 3.13 -7.01
N ILE A 60 0.01 2.67 -7.40
CA ILE A 60 0.21 2.00 -8.69
C ILE A 60 -0.24 0.54 -8.56
N LYS A 61 -1.08 0.07 -9.48
CA LYS A 61 -1.51 -1.34 -9.51
C LYS A 61 -0.34 -2.24 -9.88
N LYS A 62 -0.09 -3.29 -9.08
CA LYS A 62 0.85 -4.36 -9.45
C LYS A 62 0.10 -5.57 -10.03
N PHE A 63 -0.59 -6.33 -9.20
CA PHE A 63 -1.41 -7.49 -9.59
C PHE A 63 -2.48 -7.76 -8.55
N GLY A 64 -3.60 -8.41 -8.91
CA GLY A 64 -4.61 -8.83 -7.92
C GLY A 64 -5.09 -7.68 -7.04
N ASN A 65 -4.84 -7.77 -5.74
CA ASN A 65 -5.09 -6.76 -4.71
C ASN A 65 -3.80 -6.09 -4.18
N PHE A 66 -2.70 -6.19 -4.92
CA PHE A 66 -1.39 -5.58 -4.60
C PHE A 66 -1.20 -4.24 -5.30
N TRP A 67 -0.65 -3.32 -4.54
CA TRP A 67 -0.43 -1.93 -4.91
C TRP A 67 0.97 -1.48 -4.50
N LEU A 68 1.52 -0.50 -5.21
CA LEU A 68 2.81 0.11 -4.93
C LEU A 68 2.60 1.57 -4.50
N LEU A 69 3.19 1.92 -3.36
CA LEU A 69 3.31 3.26 -2.84
C LEU A 69 4.73 3.78 -3.14
N LYS A 70 4.81 4.78 -4.03
CA LYS A 70 6.07 5.37 -4.50
C LYS A 70 6.68 6.32 -3.47
N LYS A 71 8.00 6.52 -3.52
CA LYS A 71 8.71 7.46 -2.63
C LYS A 71 8.17 8.89 -2.68
N ASN A 72 7.75 9.34 -3.87
CA ASN A 72 7.32 10.72 -4.12
C ASN A 72 5.82 10.95 -3.85
N TYR A 73 5.18 10.04 -3.12
CA TYR A 73 3.89 10.30 -2.48
C TYR A 73 4.17 11.28 -1.33
N PRO A 74 3.57 12.48 -1.26
CA PRO A 74 2.19 12.81 -1.59
C PRO A 74 2.06 13.83 -2.74
N PHE A 75 1.00 13.71 -3.54
CA PHE A 75 0.46 14.89 -4.23
C PHE A 75 -0.36 15.70 -3.22
#